data_AF-A0A9D7YGQ6-F1
#
_entry.id   AF-A0A9D7YGQ6-F1
#
_cell.length_a   1.000
_cell.length_b   1.000
_cell.length_c   1.000
_cell.angle_alpha   90.00
_cell.angle_beta   90.00
_cell.angle_gamma   90.00
#
_symmetry.space_group_name_H-M   'P 1'
#
loop_
_entity.id
_entity.type
_entity.pdbx_description
1 polymer ?
#
loop_
_entity_poly.entity_id
_entity_poly.type
_entity_poly.pdbx_seq_one_letter_code
_entity_poly.pdbx_strand_id
1 'polypeptide(L)'
;MRELKILGVVIFFTALVYIGVEPFAHSQMHPKVAPADFMFKDLKTNNKIGNAAKGAENFMNAGCIGCHGLKSQGMPNPMDDATASASFGVISPDLSSAGLIYESNFLMALIKDPTKALKVEHKFNESKFHPMTKFYGLGGDIDQEIADIVAYLKSIAPKSLTNSEVFEDACQRCHDMKYANQFSKSDFTLLTKYMGSTAPDLSMMIRSKGKGYLETFINDPQKQLEGTGMPRVGLTKDAQAQVIAFIETTGDRKKAERESLGPKVIGFMFIFTILAYLWKIKIWRELD
;
A
#
# COMPACT_ATOMS: atom_id res chain seq x y z
N MET A 1 3.66 -5.36 -54.50
CA MET A 1 4.65 -6.22 -53.77
C MET A 1 5.70 -5.40 -53.02
N ARG A 2 6.18 -4.27 -53.56
CA ARG A 2 7.17 -3.41 -52.89
C ARG A 2 6.67 -2.87 -51.54
N GLU A 3 5.38 -2.57 -51.42
CA GLU A 3 4.80 -2.02 -50.19
C GLU A 3 4.58 -3.07 -49.11
N LEU A 4 4.29 -4.32 -49.49
CA LEU A 4 4.24 -5.44 -48.54
C LEU A 4 5.63 -5.75 -47.99
N LYS A 5 6.69 -5.58 -48.81
CA LYS A 5 8.08 -5.65 -48.33
C LYS A 5 8.39 -4.53 -47.34
N ILE A 6 7.96 -3.30 -47.62
CA ILE A 6 8.11 -2.15 -46.69
C ILE A 6 7.34 -2.41 -45.40
N LEU A 7 6.09 -2.88 -45.47
CA LEU A 7 5.28 -3.24 -44.30
C LEU A 7 5.96 -4.35 -43.48
N GLY A 8 6.51 -5.38 -44.13
CA GLY A 8 7.26 -6.44 -43.47
C GLY A 8 8.49 -5.90 -42.71
N VAL A 9 9.23 -4.95 -43.30
CA VAL A 9 10.35 -4.28 -42.63
C VAL A 9 9.88 -3.48 -41.40
N VAL A 10 8.79 -2.71 -41.54
CA VAL A 10 8.20 -1.96 -40.41
C VAL A 10 7.76 -2.92 -39.30
N ILE A 11 6.99 -3.96 -39.62
CA ILE A 11 6.53 -4.97 -38.66
C ILE A 11 7.73 -5.61 -37.95
N PHE A 12 8.78 -5.97 -38.70
CA PHE A 12 9.99 -6.57 -38.13
C PHE A 12 10.65 -5.64 -37.10
N PHE A 13 10.92 -4.38 -37.44
CA PHE A 13 11.55 -3.45 -36.51
C PHE A 13 10.63 -3.08 -35.34
N THR A 14 9.33 -2.94 -35.56
CA THR A 14 8.35 -2.75 -34.48
C THR A 14 8.35 -3.94 -33.53
N ALA A 15 8.32 -5.17 -34.04
CA ALA A 15 8.36 -6.39 -33.24
C ALA A 15 9.69 -6.54 -32.49
N LEU A 16 10.83 -6.21 -33.12
CA LEU A 16 12.14 -6.22 -32.48
C LEU A 16 12.19 -5.25 -31.30
N VAL A 17 11.64 -4.04 -31.46
CA VAL A 17 11.55 -3.07 -30.37
C VAL A 17 10.64 -3.60 -29.26
N TYR A 18 9.45 -4.09 -29.60
CA TYR A 18 8.44 -4.52 -28.61
C TYR A 18 8.79 -5.81 -27.86
N ILE A 19 9.48 -6.75 -28.52
CA ILE A 19 9.82 -8.07 -27.95
C ILE A 19 11.24 -8.09 -27.38
N GLY A 20 12.16 -7.28 -27.93
CA GLY A 20 13.56 -7.26 -27.52
C GLY A 20 13.90 -6.05 -26.66
N VAL A 21 13.82 -4.85 -27.26
CA VAL A 21 14.31 -3.61 -26.62
C VAL A 21 13.46 -3.22 -25.42
N GLU A 22 12.13 -3.24 -25.54
CA GLU A 22 11.22 -2.84 -24.47
C GLU A 22 11.31 -3.75 -23.23
N PRO A 23 11.28 -5.10 -23.34
CA PRO A 23 11.45 -5.96 -22.17
C PRO A 23 12.82 -5.81 -21.51
N PHE A 24 13.88 -5.63 -22.31
CA PHE A 24 15.21 -5.36 -21.78
C PHE A 24 15.24 -4.02 -21.03
N ALA A 25 14.75 -2.95 -21.65
CA ALA A 25 14.69 -1.62 -21.03
C ALA A 25 13.86 -1.65 -19.73
N HIS A 26 12.70 -2.31 -19.72
CA HIS A 26 11.89 -2.50 -18.53
C HIS A 26 12.61 -3.34 -17.46
N SER A 27 13.41 -4.34 -17.83
CA SER A 27 14.19 -5.11 -16.85
C SER A 27 15.28 -4.28 -16.16
N GLN A 28 15.85 -3.29 -16.87
CA GLN A 28 16.89 -2.42 -16.34
C GLN A 28 16.30 -1.26 -15.52
N MET A 29 15.24 -0.63 -16.02
CA MET A 29 14.61 0.54 -15.38
C MET A 29 13.63 0.14 -14.25
N HIS A 30 13.09 -1.08 -14.29
CA HIS A 30 12.22 -1.65 -13.26
C HIS A 30 12.75 -3.03 -12.84
N PRO A 31 13.84 -3.06 -12.04
CA PRO A 31 14.38 -4.31 -11.52
C PRO A 31 13.28 -5.10 -10.80
N LYS A 32 13.21 -6.40 -11.06
CA LYS A 32 12.25 -7.26 -10.36
C LYS A 32 12.58 -7.27 -8.87
N VAL A 33 11.62 -6.85 -8.06
CA VAL A 33 11.74 -6.91 -6.60
C VAL A 33 11.23 -8.25 -6.08
N ALA A 34 11.70 -8.64 -4.90
CA ALA A 34 11.14 -9.78 -4.19
C ALA A 34 9.63 -9.58 -3.93
N PRO A 35 8.82 -10.66 -3.98
CA PRO A 35 7.38 -10.56 -3.72
C PRO A 35 7.09 -10.05 -2.29
N ALA A 36 5.83 -9.66 -2.07
CA ALA A 36 5.34 -9.29 -0.74
C ALA A 36 5.50 -10.46 0.23
N ASP A 37 5.98 -10.17 1.44
CA ASP A 37 6.13 -11.14 2.52
C ASP A 37 5.10 -10.82 3.62
N PHE A 38 4.00 -11.58 3.62
CA PHE A 38 2.94 -11.44 4.61
C PHE A 38 3.23 -12.21 5.91
N MET A 39 4.38 -12.86 6.03
CA MET A 39 4.85 -13.46 7.28
C MET A 39 5.92 -12.61 7.98
N PHE A 40 6.37 -11.53 7.32
CA PHE A 40 7.41 -10.61 7.82
C PHE A 40 8.60 -11.35 8.42
N LYS A 41 9.19 -12.28 7.64
CA LYS A 41 10.23 -13.22 8.09
C LYS A 41 11.53 -12.54 8.49
N ASP A 42 11.72 -11.29 8.08
CA ASP A 42 12.85 -10.47 8.49
C ASP A 42 12.73 -9.95 9.94
N LEU A 43 11.54 -10.04 10.54
CA LEU A 43 11.30 -9.68 11.93
C LEU A 43 11.51 -10.87 12.87
N LYS A 44 12.09 -10.62 14.04
CA LYS A 44 12.29 -11.65 15.07
C LYS A 44 10.95 -12.18 15.53
N THR A 45 10.73 -13.49 15.33
CA THR A 45 9.50 -14.14 15.76
C THR A 45 9.37 -14.18 17.29
N ASN A 46 8.20 -13.77 17.78
CA ASN A 46 7.79 -13.97 19.16
C ASN A 46 6.77 -15.13 19.22
N ASN A 47 7.17 -16.24 19.85
CA ASN A 47 6.37 -17.48 19.93
C ASN A 47 5.58 -17.60 21.25
N LYS A 48 5.53 -16.54 22.08
CA LYS A 48 4.78 -16.55 23.33
C LYS A 48 3.28 -16.63 23.05
N ILE A 49 2.56 -17.33 23.92
CA ILE A 49 1.10 -17.43 23.87
C ILE A 49 0.53 -16.31 24.75
N GLY A 50 -0.16 -15.35 24.13
CA GLY A 50 -0.72 -14.20 24.83
C GLY A 50 -2.01 -14.50 25.60
N ASN A 51 -2.21 -13.80 26.70
CA ASN A 51 -3.43 -13.79 27.51
C ASN A 51 -4.13 -12.43 27.38
N ALA A 52 -5.35 -12.41 26.83
CA ALA A 52 -6.09 -11.17 26.56
C ALA A 52 -6.45 -10.37 27.82
N ALA A 53 -6.71 -11.03 28.96
CA ALA A 53 -7.04 -10.33 30.21
C ALA A 53 -5.81 -9.58 30.75
N LYS A 54 -4.66 -10.26 30.80
CA LYS A 54 -3.38 -9.60 31.12
C LYS A 54 -3.01 -8.55 30.09
N GLY A 55 -3.34 -8.79 28.82
CA GLY A 55 -3.10 -7.87 27.72
C GLY A 55 -3.81 -6.53 27.89
N ALA A 56 -5.05 -6.56 28.40
CA ALA A 56 -5.78 -5.33 28.74
C ALA A 56 -5.06 -4.54 29.84
N GLU A 57 -4.63 -5.20 30.92
CA GLU A 57 -3.86 -4.57 32.00
C GLU A 57 -2.53 -4.00 31.48
N ASN A 58 -1.78 -4.79 30.71
CA ASN A 58 -0.51 -4.39 30.12
C ASN A 58 -0.67 -3.21 29.17
N PHE A 59 -1.72 -3.18 28.35
CA PHE A 59 -2.01 -2.08 27.43
C PHE A 59 -2.25 -0.76 28.18
N MET A 60 -2.96 -0.81 29.30
CA MET A 60 -3.22 0.35 30.14
C MET A 60 -1.95 0.79 30.89
N ASN A 61 -1.24 -0.15 31.52
CA ASN A 61 -0.02 0.12 32.29
C ASN A 61 1.14 0.59 31.41
N ALA A 62 1.18 0.16 30.15
CA ALA A 62 2.13 0.64 29.15
C ALA A 62 1.84 2.08 28.68
N GLY A 63 0.71 2.68 29.11
CA GLY A 63 0.32 4.02 28.71
C GLY A 63 -0.06 4.14 27.23
N CYS A 64 -0.45 3.03 26.58
CA CYS A 64 -0.79 3.04 25.15
C CYS A 64 -1.92 4.03 24.84
N ILE A 65 -2.90 4.15 25.75
CA ILE A 65 -4.01 5.11 25.65
C ILE A 65 -3.59 6.58 25.72
N GLY A 66 -2.35 6.87 26.15
CA GLY A 66 -1.80 8.22 26.16
C GLY A 66 -1.57 8.78 24.75
N CYS A 67 -1.47 7.90 23.75
CA CYS A 67 -1.37 8.27 22.35
C CYS A 67 -2.47 7.66 21.48
N HIS A 68 -2.90 6.43 21.76
CA HIS A 68 -3.83 5.69 20.90
C HIS A 68 -5.27 5.69 21.43
N GLY A 69 -6.23 5.82 20.52
CA GLY A 69 -7.63 5.51 20.80
C GLY A 69 -7.91 4.00 20.78
N LEU A 70 -8.97 3.62 21.49
CA LEU A 70 -9.55 2.29 21.49
C LEU A 70 -11.08 2.40 21.53
N LYS A 71 -11.66 2.97 20.47
CA LYS A 71 -13.09 3.28 20.37
C LYS A 71 -14.01 2.10 20.63
N SER A 72 -13.63 0.89 20.23
CA SER A 72 -14.39 -0.35 20.52
C SER A 72 -14.61 -0.58 22.02
N GLN A 73 -13.75 -0.02 22.86
CA GLN A 73 -13.80 -0.10 24.32
C GLN A 73 -14.24 1.22 24.98
N GLY A 74 -14.80 2.14 24.19
CA GLY A 74 -15.27 3.44 24.69
C GLY A 74 -14.16 4.44 25.01
N MET A 75 -12.92 4.19 24.56
CA MET A 75 -11.78 5.09 24.78
C MET A 75 -11.48 5.87 23.49
N PRO A 76 -11.86 7.16 23.40
CA PRO A 76 -11.53 7.97 22.23
C PRO A 76 -10.02 8.25 22.14
N ASN A 77 -9.57 8.81 21.02
CA ASN A 77 -8.21 9.33 20.90
C ASN A 77 -7.97 10.39 22.00
N PRO A 78 -6.78 10.42 22.63
CA PRO A 78 -6.47 11.35 23.71
C PRO A 78 -6.33 12.81 23.24
N MET A 79 -6.15 13.01 21.94
CA MET A 79 -6.05 14.31 21.29
C MET A 79 -6.91 14.33 20.03
N ASP A 80 -7.40 15.50 19.65
CA ASP A 80 -7.96 15.71 18.32
C ASP A 80 -6.87 15.65 17.23
N ASP A 81 -7.30 15.47 15.97
CA ASP A 81 -6.40 15.27 14.83
C ASP A 81 -5.45 16.46 14.57
N ALA A 82 -5.89 17.69 14.84
CA ALA A 82 -5.08 18.89 14.63
C ALA A 82 -3.98 18.99 15.69
N THR A 83 -4.33 18.77 16.96
CA THR A 83 -3.38 18.73 18.07
C THR A 83 -2.37 17.60 17.89
N ALA A 84 -2.82 16.39 17.56
CA ALA A 84 -1.92 15.26 17.32
C ALA A 84 -0.96 15.51 16.14
N SER A 85 -1.45 16.10 15.05
CA SER A 85 -0.62 16.49 13.91
C SER A 85 0.43 17.54 14.31
N ALA A 86 0.06 18.54 15.11
CA ALA A 86 0.98 19.56 15.60
C ALA A 86 2.08 18.98 16.50
N SER A 87 1.72 18.03 17.38
CA SER A 87 2.65 17.42 18.33
C SER A 87 3.61 16.42 17.69
N PHE A 88 3.12 15.59 16.76
CA PHE A 88 3.86 14.42 16.27
C PHE A 88 4.12 14.45 14.76
N GLY A 89 3.55 15.40 14.04
CA GLY A 89 3.60 15.49 12.58
C GLY A 89 2.68 14.50 11.85
N VAL A 90 2.09 13.55 12.56
CA VAL A 90 1.14 12.56 12.05
C VAL A 90 0.21 12.15 13.19
N ILE A 91 -1.06 11.86 12.90
CA ILE A 91 -1.98 11.36 13.92
C ILE A 91 -1.66 9.91 14.32
N SER A 92 -2.00 9.56 15.56
CA SER A 92 -1.98 8.17 16.04
C SER A 92 -3.20 7.39 15.50
N PRO A 93 -3.05 6.09 15.21
CA PRO A 93 -4.17 5.24 14.83
C PRO A 93 -5.04 4.88 16.04
N ASP A 94 -6.34 4.71 15.80
CA ASP A 94 -7.20 3.93 16.68
C ASP A 94 -6.83 2.44 16.53
N LEU A 95 -6.80 1.71 17.64
CA LEU A 95 -6.32 0.31 17.66
C LEU A 95 -7.46 -0.72 17.70
N SER A 96 -8.72 -0.30 17.57
CA SER A 96 -9.88 -1.20 17.66
C SER A 96 -9.88 -2.30 16.61
N SER A 97 -9.31 -2.05 15.44
CA SER A 97 -9.22 -3.03 14.34
C SER A 97 -7.84 -3.70 14.24
N ALA A 98 -6.87 -3.28 15.06
CA ALA A 98 -5.47 -3.63 14.87
C ALA A 98 -5.25 -5.15 14.87
N GLY A 99 -5.92 -5.87 15.77
CA GLY A 99 -5.84 -7.32 15.88
C GLY A 99 -6.42 -8.09 14.68
N LEU A 100 -7.23 -7.44 13.83
CA LEU A 100 -7.78 -8.02 12.60
C LEU A 100 -6.89 -7.71 11.39
N ILE A 101 -6.46 -6.46 11.23
CA ILE A 101 -5.87 -5.99 9.96
C ILE A 101 -4.36 -6.16 9.87
N TYR A 102 -3.66 -6.15 11.01
CA TYR A 102 -2.21 -6.29 11.04
C TYR A 102 -1.79 -7.72 11.37
N GLU A 103 -0.69 -8.15 10.76
CA GLU A 103 -0.11 -9.45 11.05
C GLU A 103 0.48 -9.46 12.48
N SER A 104 0.38 -10.60 13.16
CA SER A 104 0.68 -10.69 14.60
C SER A 104 2.17 -10.53 14.91
N ASN A 105 3.04 -11.19 14.14
CA ASN A 105 4.49 -11.03 14.29
C ASN A 105 4.92 -9.60 14.00
N PHE A 106 4.33 -8.96 12.98
CA PHE A 106 4.52 -7.55 12.71
C PHE A 106 4.06 -6.66 13.88
N LEU A 107 2.85 -6.86 14.43
CA LEU A 107 2.38 -6.07 15.58
C LEU A 107 3.29 -6.21 16.80
N MET A 108 3.72 -7.43 17.11
CA MET A 108 4.62 -7.67 18.23
C MET A 108 5.98 -6.97 18.00
N ALA A 109 6.51 -7.05 16.79
CA ALA A 109 7.74 -6.35 16.42
C ALA A 109 7.57 -4.82 16.43
N LEU A 110 6.40 -4.31 16.00
CA LEU A 110 6.08 -2.88 15.99
C LEU A 110 6.04 -2.32 17.41
N ILE A 111 5.39 -3.00 18.36
CA ILE A 111 5.37 -2.59 19.77
C ILE A 111 6.79 -2.61 20.35
N LYS A 112 7.59 -3.64 20.01
CA LYS A 112 8.94 -3.80 20.52
C LYS A 112 9.92 -2.75 19.99
N ASP A 113 9.92 -2.55 18.67
CA ASP A 113 10.86 -1.67 17.98
C ASP A 113 10.22 -1.07 16.73
N PRO A 114 9.52 0.09 16.88
CA PRO A 114 8.75 0.66 15.78
C PRO A 114 9.59 1.00 14.55
N THR A 115 10.78 1.57 14.72
CA THR A 115 11.63 1.98 13.60
C THR A 115 12.07 0.79 12.76
N LYS A 116 12.37 -0.34 13.41
CA LYS A 116 12.78 -1.57 12.74
C LYS A 116 11.61 -2.27 12.05
N ALA A 117 10.47 -2.39 12.74
CA ALA A 117 9.28 -3.00 12.16
C ALA A 117 8.77 -2.23 10.94
N LEU A 118 8.76 -0.89 11.00
CA LEU A 118 8.29 -0.02 9.94
C LEU A 118 9.32 0.21 8.83
N LYS A 119 10.57 -0.28 8.98
CA LYS A 119 11.70 -0.02 8.07
C LYS A 119 11.98 1.46 7.82
N VAL A 120 12.11 2.23 8.90
CA VAL A 120 12.36 3.67 8.87
C VAL A 120 13.57 4.10 9.71
N GLU A 121 14.49 3.18 9.99
CA GLU A 121 15.74 3.44 10.74
C GLU A 121 16.65 4.46 10.03
N HIS A 122 16.58 4.58 8.70
CA HIS A 122 17.28 5.62 7.94
C HIS A 122 16.76 7.03 8.22
N LYS A 123 15.54 7.15 8.76
CA LYS A 123 14.86 8.42 9.04
C LYS A 123 14.83 8.77 10.52
N PHE A 124 14.77 7.77 11.39
CA PHE A 124 14.69 7.94 12.84
C PHE A 124 15.84 7.24 13.53
N ASN A 125 16.56 7.98 14.36
CA ASN A 125 17.79 7.56 15.04
C ASN A 125 17.91 8.26 16.40
N GLU A 126 19.06 8.14 17.05
CA GLU A 126 19.33 8.71 18.37
C GLU A 126 19.20 10.25 18.42
N SER A 127 19.34 10.94 17.29
CA SER A 127 19.17 12.39 17.19
C SER A 127 17.76 12.81 16.74
N LYS A 128 16.98 11.88 16.16
CA LYS A 128 15.63 12.12 15.67
C LYS A 128 14.74 10.93 16.04
N PHE A 129 14.09 11.03 17.19
CA PHE A 129 13.26 9.96 17.73
C PHE A 129 11.98 9.75 16.92
N HIS A 130 11.57 8.49 16.80
CA HIS A 130 10.27 8.12 16.27
C HIS A 130 9.16 8.47 17.29
N PRO A 131 7.99 9.02 16.88
CA PRO A 131 6.94 9.43 17.83
C PRO A 131 6.39 8.27 18.68
N MET A 132 6.28 7.08 18.10
CA MET A 132 6.04 5.85 18.86
C MET A 132 7.38 5.34 19.38
N THR A 133 7.58 5.40 20.69
CA THR A 133 8.79 4.91 21.36
C THR A 133 8.80 3.39 21.42
N LYS A 134 9.98 2.81 21.67
CA LYS A 134 10.11 1.37 21.92
C LYS A 134 9.39 1.03 23.23
N PHE A 135 8.69 -0.10 23.25
CA PHE A 135 8.22 -0.64 24.52
C PHE A 135 9.41 -1.17 25.31
N TYR A 136 9.56 -0.72 26.56
CA TYR A 136 10.68 -1.09 27.44
C TYR A 136 10.31 -2.18 28.47
N GLY A 137 9.06 -2.66 28.45
CA GLY A 137 8.54 -3.65 29.38
C GLY A 137 7.91 -3.05 30.64
N LEU A 138 7.15 -3.87 31.36
CA LEU A 138 6.43 -3.53 32.60
C LEU A 138 7.07 -4.19 33.84
N GLY A 139 8.30 -4.69 33.70
CA GLY A 139 9.06 -5.35 34.76
C GLY A 139 9.06 -6.88 34.69
N GLY A 140 8.34 -7.49 33.74
CA GLY A 140 8.34 -8.92 33.48
C GLY A 140 9.12 -9.32 32.21
N ASP A 141 8.71 -10.44 31.61
CA ASP A 141 9.20 -10.87 30.30
C ASP A 141 8.53 -10.04 29.20
N ILE A 142 9.30 -9.13 28.61
CA ILE A 142 8.81 -8.20 27.57
C ILE A 142 8.15 -8.93 26.39
N ASP A 143 8.65 -10.11 25.99
CA ASP A 143 8.07 -10.84 24.87
C ASP A 143 6.70 -11.43 25.26
N GLN A 144 6.52 -11.81 26.53
CA GLN A 144 5.22 -12.24 27.03
C GLN A 144 4.24 -11.08 27.16
N GLU A 145 4.68 -9.94 27.70
CA GLU A 145 3.84 -8.74 27.86
C GLU A 145 3.31 -8.23 26.51
N ILE A 146 4.17 -8.20 25.50
CA ILE A 146 3.79 -7.85 24.13
C ILE A 146 2.80 -8.87 23.54
N ALA A 147 3.03 -10.17 23.76
CA ALA A 147 2.12 -11.20 23.28
C ALA A 147 0.73 -11.08 23.93
N ASP A 148 0.68 -10.76 25.22
CA ASP A 148 -0.55 -10.49 25.96
C ASP A 148 -1.29 -9.28 25.35
N ILE A 149 -0.60 -8.15 25.10
CA ILE A 149 -1.18 -6.95 24.47
C ILE A 149 -1.77 -7.29 23.08
N VAL A 150 -1.03 -8.03 22.24
CA VAL A 150 -1.54 -8.42 20.92
C VAL A 150 -2.72 -9.38 21.02
N ALA A 151 -2.74 -10.28 22.01
CA ALA A 151 -3.90 -11.14 22.28
C ALA A 151 -5.12 -10.31 22.70
N TYR A 152 -4.94 -9.25 23.50
CA TYR A 152 -6.01 -8.32 23.83
C TYR A 152 -6.55 -7.58 22.60
N LEU A 153 -5.68 -6.99 21.78
CA LEU A 153 -6.10 -6.29 20.55
C LEU A 153 -6.86 -7.22 19.58
N LYS A 154 -6.49 -8.50 19.52
CA LYS A 154 -7.25 -9.52 18.77
C LYS A 154 -8.61 -9.81 19.38
N SER A 155 -8.70 -9.88 20.71
CA SER A 155 -9.94 -10.23 21.41
C SER A 155 -11.04 -9.18 21.25
N ILE A 156 -10.66 -7.92 21.06
CA ILE A 156 -11.57 -6.79 20.88
C ILE A 156 -11.82 -6.43 19.40
N ALA A 157 -11.05 -7.03 18.49
CA ALA A 157 -11.14 -6.71 17.08
C ALA A 157 -12.52 -7.10 16.50
N PRO A 158 -13.06 -6.32 15.54
CA PRO A 158 -14.28 -6.70 14.86
C PRO A 158 -14.08 -7.99 14.07
N LYS A 159 -15.18 -8.71 13.79
CA LYS A 159 -15.13 -9.94 12.99
C LYS A 159 -14.78 -9.69 11.52
N SER A 160 -15.14 -8.53 11.01
CA SER A 160 -14.95 -8.14 9.62
C SER A 160 -14.99 -6.62 9.49
N LEU A 161 -14.33 -6.11 8.44
CA LEU A 161 -14.37 -4.72 8.01
C LEU A 161 -14.63 -4.67 6.50
N THR A 162 -15.21 -3.57 6.05
CA THR A 162 -15.31 -3.25 4.63
C THR A 162 -13.94 -2.83 4.08
N ASN A 163 -13.79 -2.89 2.75
CA ASN A 163 -12.55 -2.45 2.08
C ASN A 163 -12.20 -0.98 2.40
N SER A 164 -13.23 -0.14 2.56
CA SER A 164 -13.07 1.28 2.91
C SER A 164 -12.59 1.46 4.35
N GLU A 165 -13.14 0.71 5.31
CA GLU A 165 -12.73 0.81 6.72
C GLU A 165 -11.28 0.34 6.91
N VAL A 166 -10.86 -0.73 6.22
CA VAL A 166 -9.46 -1.16 6.27
C VAL A 166 -8.53 -0.11 5.64
N PHE A 167 -8.95 0.55 4.56
CA PHE A 167 -8.20 1.68 4.01
C PHE A 167 -8.10 2.87 4.98
N GLU A 168 -9.21 3.21 5.63
CA GLU A 168 -9.28 4.28 6.62
C GLU A 168 -8.26 4.07 7.75
N ASP A 169 -8.22 2.86 8.30
CA ASP A 169 -7.31 2.53 9.40
C ASP A 169 -5.85 2.41 8.95
N ALA A 170 -5.60 1.81 7.79
CA ALA A 170 -4.24 1.48 7.34
C ALA A 170 -3.54 2.64 6.61
N CYS A 171 -4.28 3.49 5.89
CA CYS A 171 -3.71 4.40 4.89
C CYS A 171 -4.13 5.87 5.08
N GLN A 172 -5.35 6.13 5.55
CA GLN A 172 -5.92 7.49 5.59
C GLN A 172 -5.27 8.41 6.64
N ARG A 173 -4.38 7.90 7.48
CA ARG A 173 -3.52 8.75 8.33
C ARG A 173 -2.55 9.61 7.52
N CYS A 174 -2.20 9.16 6.32
CA CYS A 174 -1.21 9.81 5.46
C CYS A 174 -1.75 10.18 4.08
N HIS A 175 -2.69 9.40 3.55
CA HIS A 175 -3.07 9.47 2.15
C HIS A 175 -4.48 10.01 1.96
N ASP A 176 -4.61 10.86 0.94
CA ASP A 176 -5.92 11.18 0.37
C ASP A 176 -6.40 10.04 -0.54
N MET A 177 -7.71 9.92 -0.60
CA MET A 177 -8.47 9.18 -1.61
C MET A 177 -9.59 10.09 -2.13
N LYS A 178 -9.18 11.15 -2.85
CA LYS A 178 -10.06 12.23 -3.31
C LYS A 178 -11.26 11.74 -4.11
N TYR A 179 -11.09 10.71 -4.93
CA TYR A 179 -12.20 10.16 -5.72
C TYR A 179 -13.28 9.52 -4.84
N ALA A 180 -12.93 9.05 -3.64
CA ALA A 180 -13.89 8.56 -2.64
C ALA A 180 -14.26 9.63 -1.59
N ASN A 181 -13.86 10.89 -1.77
CA ASN A 181 -14.06 11.96 -0.78
C ASN A 181 -13.51 11.63 0.63
N GLN A 182 -12.42 10.86 0.67
CA GLN A 182 -11.67 10.57 1.89
C GLN A 182 -10.35 11.32 1.84
N PHE A 183 -10.06 12.07 2.89
CA PHE A 183 -8.86 12.89 2.99
C PHE A 183 -8.00 12.44 4.16
N SER A 184 -6.70 12.71 4.07
CA SER A 184 -5.76 12.48 5.15
C SER A 184 -6.28 13.10 6.44
N LYS A 185 -6.31 12.31 7.52
CA LYS A 185 -6.68 12.81 8.85
C LYS A 185 -5.58 13.67 9.47
N SER A 186 -4.32 13.50 9.05
CA SER A 186 -3.22 14.37 9.48
C SER A 186 -3.20 15.67 8.68
N ASP A 187 -2.78 16.77 9.32
CA ASP A 187 -2.47 18.02 8.63
C ASP A 187 -1.40 17.77 7.55
N PHE A 188 -1.70 18.17 6.32
CA PHE A 188 -0.88 17.82 5.16
C PHE A 188 0.50 18.48 5.15
N THR A 189 0.61 19.72 5.69
CA THR A 189 1.87 20.46 5.77
C THR A 189 2.79 19.82 6.80
N LEU A 190 2.25 19.53 7.98
CA LEU A 190 2.98 18.89 9.07
C LEU A 190 3.36 17.45 8.70
N LEU A 191 2.46 16.73 8.03
CA LEU A 191 2.73 15.40 7.50
C LEU A 191 3.86 15.42 6.47
N THR A 192 3.87 16.38 5.54
CA THR A 192 4.96 16.49 4.55
C THR A 192 6.31 16.72 5.22
N LYS A 193 6.36 17.58 6.25
CA LYS A 193 7.56 17.79 7.06
C LYS A 193 7.97 16.53 7.84
N TYR A 194 6.99 15.82 8.39
CA TYR A 194 7.22 14.55 9.08
C TYR A 194 7.78 13.51 8.12
N MET A 195 7.17 13.34 6.95
CA MET A 195 7.50 12.32 5.96
C MET A 195 8.81 12.61 5.22
N GLY A 196 9.19 13.89 5.08
CA GLY A 196 10.30 14.33 4.23
C GLY A 196 9.94 14.36 2.73
N SER A 197 8.72 13.97 2.40
CA SER A 197 8.14 14.00 1.07
C SER A 197 6.62 14.07 1.18
N THR A 198 5.97 14.49 0.10
CA THR A 198 4.51 14.58 0.06
C THR A 198 3.90 13.19 -0.12
N ALA A 199 2.98 12.82 0.77
CA ALA A 199 2.18 11.61 0.60
C ALA A 199 1.22 11.81 -0.60
N PRO A 200 1.27 10.94 -1.64
CA PRO A 200 0.43 11.11 -2.81
C PRO A 200 -1.04 10.83 -2.51
N ASP A 201 -1.93 11.49 -3.25
CA ASP A 201 -3.32 11.04 -3.39
C ASP A 201 -3.33 9.68 -4.10
N LEU A 202 -4.04 8.73 -3.53
CA LEU A 202 -4.03 7.35 -4.03
C LEU A 202 -5.03 7.13 -5.17
N SER A 203 -5.85 8.13 -5.53
CA SER A 203 -7.02 7.95 -6.41
C SER A 203 -6.65 7.34 -7.74
N MET A 204 -5.49 7.69 -8.29
CA MET A 204 -5.02 7.17 -9.58
C MET A 204 -3.89 6.16 -9.47
N MET A 205 -3.48 5.77 -8.27
CA MET A 205 -2.27 4.96 -8.06
C MET A 205 -2.40 3.53 -8.61
N ILE A 206 -3.60 2.94 -8.57
CA ILE A 206 -3.84 1.64 -9.19
C ILE A 206 -3.65 1.67 -10.72
N ARG A 207 -4.03 2.77 -11.38
CA ARG A 207 -3.89 2.93 -12.83
C ARG A 207 -2.46 3.29 -13.22
N SER A 208 -1.77 4.10 -12.42
CA SER A 208 -0.42 4.56 -12.72
C SER A 208 0.68 3.56 -12.38
N LYS A 209 0.47 2.74 -11.33
CA LYS A 209 1.47 1.77 -10.85
C LYS A 209 1.08 0.32 -11.04
N GLY A 210 -0.21 0.01 -11.13
CA GLY A 210 -0.70 -1.35 -11.23
C GLY A 210 -0.70 -2.10 -9.89
N LYS A 211 -1.47 -3.19 -9.85
CA LYS A 211 -1.67 -4.01 -8.64
C LYS A 211 -0.37 -4.57 -8.07
N GLY A 212 0.48 -5.19 -8.90
CA GLY A 212 1.71 -5.83 -8.42
C GLY A 212 2.72 -4.87 -7.78
N TYR A 213 2.81 -3.63 -8.29
CA TYR A 213 3.61 -2.59 -7.66
C TYR A 213 3.03 -2.22 -6.29
N LEU A 214 1.72 -1.96 -6.20
CA LEU A 214 1.08 -1.60 -4.93
C LEU A 214 1.19 -2.72 -3.89
N GLU A 215 1.08 -3.99 -4.30
CA GLU A 215 1.24 -5.13 -3.39
C GLU A 215 2.61 -5.16 -2.71
N THR A 216 3.67 -4.94 -3.49
CA THR A 216 5.03 -4.95 -2.95
C THR A 216 5.36 -3.65 -2.23
N PHE A 217 4.85 -2.51 -2.69
CA PHE A 217 5.09 -1.20 -2.10
C PHE A 217 4.43 -1.04 -0.74
N ILE A 218 3.16 -1.45 -0.58
CA ILE A 218 2.46 -1.37 0.71
C ILE A 218 3.11 -2.30 1.75
N ASN A 219 3.54 -3.49 1.31
CA ASN A 219 4.17 -4.49 2.18
C ASN A 219 5.60 -4.09 2.59
N ASP A 220 6.39 -3.52 1.67
CA ASP A 220 7.75 -3.08 1.95
C ASP A 220 8.16 -1.95 0.98
N PRO A 221 7.91 -0.68 1.35
CA PRO A 221 8.19 0.46 0.48
C PRO A 221 9.65 0.55 0.04
N GLN A 222 10.58 0.11 0.89
CA GLN A 222 12.02 0.17 0.63
C GLN A 222 12.44 -0.71 -0.57
N LYS A 223 11.64 -1.72 -0.94
CA LYS A 223 11.93 -2.55 -2.13
C LYS A 223 11.75 -1.78 -3.44
N GLN A 224 10.84 -0.83 -3.48
CA GLN A 224 10.52 -0.07 -4.71
C GLN A 224 11.13 1.33 -4.71
N LEU A 225 11.28 1.93 -3.52
CA LEU A 225 11.82 3.27 -3.35
C LEU A 225 12.68 3.30 -2.09
N GLU A 226 13.97 3.01 -2.25
CA GLU A 226 14.93 3.04 -1.15
C GLU A 226 15.01 4.44 -0.52
N GLY A 227 15.03 4.50 0.81
CA GLY A 227 15.10 5.74 1.57
C GLY A 227 13.77 6.49 1.68
N THR A 228 12.67 5.94 1.14
CA THR A 228 11.34 6.57 1.27
C THR A 228 10.93 6.72 2.73
N GLY A 229 10.22 7.81 3.04
CA GLY A 229 9.62 8.03 4.36
C GLY A 229 8.37 7.18 4.61
N MET A 230 7.80 6.55 3.57
CA MET A 230 6.64 5.67 3.71
C MET A 230 7.03 4.41 4.49
N PRO A 231 6.38 4.13 5.63
CA PRO A 231 6.69 2.95 6.43
C PRO A 231 6.07 1.69 5.81
N ARG A 232 6.68 0.53 6.11
CA ARG A 232 6.01 -0.77 5.97
C ARG A 232 4.70 -0.75 6.78
N VAL A 233 3.60 -1.17 6.18
CA VAL A 233 2.28 -1.09 6.82
C VAL A 233 1.97 -2.29 7.71
N GLY A 234 2.46 -3.49 7.35
CA GLY A 234 2.32 -4.67 8.21
C GLY A 234 0.98 -5.40 8.14
N LEU A 235 0.21 -5.18 7.08
CA LEU A 235 -1.10 -5.79 6.90
C LEU A 235 -1.02 -7.31 6.73
N THR A 236 -2.09 -8.00 7.15
CA THR A 236 -2.34 -9.38 6.70
C THR A 236 -2.57 -9.40 5.18
N LYS A 237 -2.40 -10.58 4.57
CA LYS A 237 -2.65 -10.75 3.13
C LYS A 237 -4.06 -10.30 2.73
N ASP A 238 -5.05 -10.66 3.54
CA ASP A 238 -6.45 -10.35 3.28
C ASP A 238 -6.73 -8.86 3.46
N ALA A 239 -6.22 -8.24 4.52
CA ALA A 239 -6.36 -6.80 4.74
C ALA A 239 -5.69 -5.97 3.62
N GLN A 240 -4.50 -6.38 3.15
CA GLN A 240 -3.87 -5.70 2.01
C GLN A 240 -4.65 -5.89 0.71
N ALA A 241 -5.24 -7.08 0.49
CA ALA A 241 -6.11 -7.31 -0.65
C ALA A 241 -7.36 -6.40 -0.61
N GLN A 242 -7.93 -6.17 0.58
CA GLN A 242 -9.03 -5.23 0.79
C GLN A 242 -8.63 -3.78 0.47
N VAL A 243 -7.47 -3.33 0.95
CA VAL A 243 -6.91 -2.00 0.60
C VAL A 243 -6.78 -1.85 -0.91
N ILE A 244 -6.18 -2.83 -1.59
CA ILE A 244 -6.00 -2.80 -3.04
C ILE A 244 -7.36 -2.80 -3.76
N ALA A 245 -8.31 -3.60 -3.29
CA ALA A 245 -9.66 -3.63 -3.86
C ALA A 245 -10.38 -2.28 -3.69
N PHE A 246 -10.19 -1.58 -2.57
CA PHE A 246 -10.72 -0.24 -2.38
C PHE A 246 -10.10 0.78 -3.35
N ILE A 247 -8.77 0.76 -3.49
CA ILE A 247 -8.06 1.65 -4.42
C ILE A 247 -8.47 1.34 -5.88
N GLU A 248 -8.64 0.06 -6.23
CA GLU A 248 -9.10 -0.36 -7.56
C GLU A 248 -10.52 0.09 -7.86
N THR A 249 -11.46 -0.19 -6.97
CA THR A 249 -12.87 0.22 -7.14
C THR A 249 -13.04 1.73 -7.16
N THR A 250 -12.19 2.47 -6.43
CA THR A 250 -12.22 3.94 -6.43
C THR A 250 -11.55 4.55 -7.66
N GLY A 251 -10.34 4.10 -7.98
CA GLY A 251 -9.50 4.65 -9.05
C GLY A 251 -9.78 4.10 -10.43
N ASP A 252 -10.50 2.99 -10.52
CA ASP A 252 -10.76 2.29 -11.78
C ASP A 252 -12.21 1.80 -11.89
N ARG A 253 -13.16 2.70 -11.61
CA ARG A 253 -14.61 2.42 -11.57
C ARG A 253 -15.16 1.75 -12.83
N LYS A 254 -14.57 2.06 -14.00
CA LYS A 254 -14.99 1.54 -15.31
C LYS A 254 -14.01 0.52 -15.89
N LYS A 255 -13.32 -0.23 -15.02
CA LYS A 255 -12.33 -1.23 -15.43
C LYS A 255 -12.94 -2.24 -16.38
N ALA A 256 -14.08 -2.82 -16.02
CA ALA A 256 -14.75 -3.85 -16.81
C ALA A 256 -15.17 -3.32 -18.20
N GLU A 257 -15.74 -2.11 -18.27
CA GLU A 257 -16.11 -1.50 -19.55
C GLU A 257 -14.89 -1.25 -20.42
N ARG A 258 -13.79 -0.74 -19.84
CA ARG A 258 -12.54 -0.51 -20.58
C ARG A 258 -11.94 -1.81 -21.10
N GLU A 259 -11.86 -2.83 -20.26
CA GLU A 259 -11.34 -4.15 -20.65
C GLU A 259 -12.21 -4.80 -21.74
N SER A 260 -13.53 -4.61 -21.68
CA SER A 260 -14.46 -5.09 -22.72
C SER A 260 -14.35 -4.31 -24.04
N LEU A 261 -13.91 -3.04 -24.00
CA LEU A 261 -13.80 -2.18 -25.17
C LEU A 261 -12.53 -2.48 -25.98
N GLY A 262 -11.44 -2.90 -25.32
CA GLY A 262 -10.16 -3.18 -25.96
C GLY A 262 -10.25 -4.11 -27.17
N PRO A 263 -10.81 -5.34 -27.02
CA PRO A 263 -10.98 -6.27 -28.15
C PRO A 263 -11.85 -5.70 -29.28
N LYS A 264 -12.90 -4.93 -28.93
CA LYS A 264 -13.80 -4.31 -29.92
C LYS A 264 -13.06 -3.28 -30.77
N VAL A 265 -12.24 -2.44 -30.14
CA VAL A 265 -11.43 -1.43 -30.84
C VAL A 265 -10.36 -2.09 -31.72
N ILE A 266 -9.69 -3.13 -31.21
CA ILE A 266 -8.71 -3.89 -32.00
C ILE A 266 -9.37 -4.52 -33.24
N GLY A 267 -10.55 -5.13 -33.07
CA GLY A 267 -11.32 -5.68 -34.19
C GLY A 267 -11.74 -4.63 -35.21
N PHE A 268 -12.23 -3.46 -34.75
CA PHE A 268 -12.57 -2.33 -35.63
C PHE A 268 -11.35 -1.86 -36.45
N MET A 269 -10.20 -1.65 -35.80
CA MET A 269 -8.97 -1.20 -36.46
C MET A 269 -8.48 -2.21 -37.50
N PHE A 270 -8.61 -3.51 -37.20
CA PHE A 270 -8.28 -4.58 -38.12
C PHE A 270 -9.17 -4.55 -39.39
N ILE A 271 -10.49 -4.43 -39.22
CA ILE A 271 -11.44 -4.34 -40.34
C ILE A 271 -11.15 -3.08 -41.19
N PHE A 272 -10.97 -1.93 -40.54
CA PHE A 272 -10.70 -0.68 -41.24
C PHE A 272 -9.40 -0.73 -42.05
N THR A 273 -8.37 -1.41 -41.52
CA THR A 273 -7.11 -1.62 -42.23
C THR A 273 -7.31 -2.46 -43.49
N ILE A 274 -8.14 -3.52 -43.43
CA ILE A 274 -8.50 -4.32 -44.61
C ILE A 274 -9.23 -3.45 -45.65
N LEU A 275 -10.25 -2.67 -45.23
CA LEU A 275 -11.01 -1.82 -46.14
C LEU A 275 -10.13 -0.74 -46.79
N ALA A 276 -9.27 -0.09 -46.03
CA ALA A 276 -8.31 0.89 -46.54
C ALA A 276 -7.34 0.26 -47.55
N TYR A 277 -6.89 -0.96 -47.30
CA TYR A 277 -6.04 -1.71 -48.24
C TYR A 277 -6.77 -2.04 -49.55
N LEU A 278 -8.00 -2.54 -49.46
CA LEU A 278 -8.82 -2.83 -50.65
C LEU A 278 -9.15 -1.57 -51.45
N TRP A 279 -9.48 -0.46 -50.78
CA TRP A 279 -9.72 0.83 -51.42
C TRP A 279 -8.47 1.35 -52.15
N LYS A 280 -7.30 1.24 -51.52
CA LYS A 280 -6.03 1.54 -52.17
C LYS A 280 -5.86 0.71 -53.46
N ILE A 281 -6.03 -0.62 -53.41
CA ILE A 281 -5.90 -1.46 -54.60
C ILE A 281 -6.82 -0.98 -55.73
N LYS A 282 -8.06 -0.64 -55.39
CA LYS A 282 -9.05 -0.15 -56.37
C LYS A 282 -8.59 1.14 -57.05
N ILE A 283 -8.23 2.17 -56.28
CA ILE A 283 -7.84 3.49 -56.81
C ILE A 283 -6.57 3.40 -57.66
N TRP A 284 -5.58 2.63 -57.22
CA TRP A 284 -4.32 2.51 -57.95
C TRP A 284 -4.49 1.73 -59.26
N ARG A 285 -5.47 0.84 -59.37
CA ARG A 285 -5.84 0.18 -60.63
C ARG A 285 -6.49 1.13 -61.65
N GLU A 286 -7.01 2.27 -61.22
CA GLU A 286 -7.63 3.28 -62.11
C GLU A 286 -6.61 4.35 -62.59
N LEU A 287 -5.41 4.37 -62.00
CA LEU A 287 -4.33 5.32 -62.33
C LEU A 287 -3.21 4.70 -63.17
N ASP A 288 -3.17 3.37 -63.26
CA ASP A 288 -2.32 2.59 -64.18
C ASP A 288 -3.10 2.24 -65.47
#